data_AF-A0A0M8MUG7-F1
#
_entry.id   AF-A0A0M8MUG7-F1
#
_cell.length_a   1.000
_cell.length_b   1.000
_cell.length_c   1.000
_cell.angle_alpha   90.00
_cell.angle_beta   90.00
_cell.angle_gamma   90.00
#
_symmetry.space_group_name_H-M   'P 1'
#
loop_
_entity.id
_entity.type
_entity.pdbx_description
1 polymer ?
#
loop_
_entity_poly.entity_id
_entity_poly.type
_entity_poly.pdbx_seq_one_letter_code
_entity_poly.pdbx_strand_id
1 'polypeptide(L)'
;MFERSNRGGTRGGAADFSWDVVKEDKHRENYLGNSVAAPRGRWAQGRDILWYSKGHKDDTDKDQAKRKEELLAIKMAEQEAMNQLLAHPT
;
A
#
# COMPACT_ATOMS: atom_id res chain seq x y z
N MET A 1 12.00 -12.95 33.00
CA MET A 1 11.15 -11.88 32.46
C MET A 1 11.38 -11.88 30.96
N PHE A 2 10.51 -12.53 30.19
CA PHE A 2 10.73 -12.68 28.75
C PHE A 2 10.32 -11.38 28.06
N GLU A 3 11.32 -10.66 27.56
CA GLU A 3 11.14 -9.51 26.69
C GLU A 3 10.40 -9.99 25.44
N ARG A 4 9.11 -9.68 25.36
CA ARG A 4 8.32 -9.93 24.16
C ARG A 4 8.86 -8.96 23.12
N SER A 5 9.74 -9.45 22.23
CA SER A 5 10.08 -8.71 21.02
C SER A 5 8.79 -8.29 20.36
N ASN A 6 8.58 -6.98 20.31
CA ASN A 6 7.40 -6.31 19.78
C ASN A 6 7.39 -6.43 18.24
N ARG A 7 7.55 -7.65 17.70
CA ARG A 7 7.35 -7.94 16.29
C ARG A 7 5.86 -7.88 16.04
N GLY A 8 5.35 -6.65 15.93
CA GLY A 8 4.01 -6.35 15.46
C GLY A 8 3.81 -7.09 14.15
N GLY A 9 2.90 -8.06 14.16
CA GLY A 9 2.71 -8.94 13.02
C GLY A 9 2.28 -8.16 11.78
N THR A 10 3.09 -8.23 10.73
CA THR A 10 2.62 -8.21 9.33
C THR A 10 3.55 -9.13 8.55
N ARG A 11 2.98 -10.20 8.02
CA ARG A 11 3.69 -11.18 7.18
C ARG A 11 4.47 -10.43 6.09
N GLY A 12 5.79 -10.62 6.04
CA GLY A 12 6.64 -10.06 4.98
C GLY A 12 7.30 -8.71 5.26
N GLY A 13 7.34 -8.22 6.50
CA GLY A 13 8.10 -7.01 6.86
C GLY A 13 7.47 -5.71 6.33
N ALA A 14 6.19 -5.74 5.93
CA ALA A 14 5.48 -4.57 5.42
C ALA A 14 5.41 -3.43 6.46
N ALA A 15 5.35 -3.75 7.76
CA ALA A 15 5.44 -2.76 8.83
C ALA A 15 6.86 -2.21 9.05
N ASP A 16 7.89 -2.94 8.63
CA ASP A 16 9.30 -2.59 8.84
C ASP A 16 9.90 -1.85 7.63
N PHE A 17 9.16 -1.74 6.53
CA PHE A 17 9.60 -1.07 5.31
C PHE A 17 9.39 0.45 5.39
N SER A 18 10.47 1.21 5.18
CA SER A 18 10.41 2.67 5.07
C SER A 18 11.38 3.16 4.00
N TRP A 19 10.89 4.05 3.12
CA TRP A 19 11.73 4.67 2.10
C TRP A 19 12.83 5.55 2.68
N ASP A 20 12.62 6.13 3.87
CA ASP A 20 13.66 6.90 4.56
C ASP A 20 14.80 6.00 5.04
N VAL A 21 14.49 4.76 5.46
CA VAL A 21 15.51 3.76 5.82
C VAL A 21 16.24 3.27 4.59
N VAL A 22 15.51 2.97 3.50
CA VAL A 22 16.11 2.56 2.21
C VAL A 22 17.03 3.65 1.67
N LYS A 23 16.71 4.93 1.88
CA LYS A 23 17.52 6.07 1.43
C LYS A 23 18.92 6.11 2.03
N GLU A 24 19.06 5.60 3.26
CA GLU A 24 20.30 5.55 4.02
C GLU A 24 21.01 4.19 3.92
N ASP A 25 20.34 3.18 3.38
CA ASP A 25 20.87 1.84 3.18
C ASP A 25 22.05 1.84 2.18
N LYS A 26 23.08 1.05 2.50
CA LYS A 26 24.25 0.81 1.65
C LYS A 26 23.87 0.11 0.35
N HIS A 27 22.83 -0.73 0.40
CA HIS A 27 22.35 -1.58 -0.69
C HIS A 27 21.02 -1.09 -1.29
N ARG A 28 20.73 0.21 -1.16
CA ARG A 28 19.49 0.83 -1.63
C ARG A 28 19.18 0.58 -3.12
N GLU A 29 20.19 0.34 -3.94
CA GLU A 29 20.07 -0.01 -5.36
C GLU A 29 19.32 -1.33 -5.61
N ASN A 30 19.28 -2.22 -4.62
CA ASN A 30 18.52 -3.48 -4.71
C ASN A 30 17.01 -3.28 -4.51
N TYR A 31 16.59 -2.09 -4.07
CA TYR A 31 15.18 -1.76 -3.90
C TYR A 31 14.63 -1.14 -5.18
N LEU A 32 13.66 -1.83 -5.78
CA LEU A 32 12.95 -1.34 -6.97
C LEU A 32 12.25 -0.02 -6.66
N GLY A 33 12.47 1.00 -7.49
CA GLY A 33 11.86 2.33 -7.31
C GLY A 33 12.63 3.29 -6.40
N ASN A 34 13.79 2.89 -5.86
CA ASN A 34 14.64 3.76 -5.03
C ASN A 34 15.02 5.10 -5.71
N SER A 35 15.23 5.11 -7.03
CA SER A 35 15.53 6.34 -7.78
C SER A 35 14.44 7.41 -7.68
N VAL A 36 13.18 6.99 -7.52
CA VAL A 36 12.01 7.88 -7.47
C VAL A 36 11.59 8.12 -6.02
N ALA A 37 11.53 7.06 -5.21
CA ALA A 37 10.96 7.12 -3.87
C ALA A 37 11.97 7.50 -2.77
N ALA A 38 13.27 7.30 -2.99
CA ALA A 38 14.34 7.67 -2.06
C ALA A 38 15.48 8.44 -2.77
N PRO A 39 15.17 9.55 -3.45
CA PRO A 39 16.14 10.27 -4.26
C PRO A 39 17.21 10.95 -3.37
N ARG A 40 18.47 10.89 -3.80
CA ARG A 40 19.63 11.29 -2.99
C ARG A 40 20.61 12.17 -3.75
N GLY A 41 21.18 13.14 -3.05
CA GLY A 41 22.21 14.04 -3.59
C GLY A 41 21.63 15.26 -4.29
N ARG A 42 22.51 16.11 -4.80
CA ARG A 42 22.16 17.45 -5.31
C ARG A 42 21.27 17.41 -6.55
N TRP A 43 21.33 16.35 -7.36
CA TRP A 43 20.51 16.22 -8.58
C TRP A 43 19.00 16.12 -8.30
N ALA A 44 18.62 15.64 -7.11
CA ALA A 44 17.24 15.51 -6.67
C ALA A 44 16.70 16.78 -5.98
N GLN A 45 17.61 17.63 -5.48
CA GLN A 45 17.23 18.82 -4.72
C GLN A 45 16.61 19.87 -5.65
N GLY A 46 15.38 20.32 -5.33
CA GLY A 46 14.68 21.34 -6.09
C GLY A 46 14.10 20.87 -7.43
N ARG A 47 14.10 19.56 -7.70
CA ARG A 47 13.51 18.98 -8.92
C ARG A 47 12.27 18.15 -8.57
N ASP A 48 11.21 18.36 -9.35
CA ASP A 48 10.03 17.50 -9.29
C ASP A 48 10.29 16.20 -10.07
N ILE A 49 10.69 15.14 -9.37
CA ILE A 49 11.01 13.84 -9.96
C ILE A 49 9.75 13.17 -10.53
N LEU A 50 8.61 13.44 -9.89
CA LEU A 50 7.31 12.86 -10.21
C LEU A 50 6.49 13.73 -11.18
N TRP A 51 7.12 14.67 -11.88
CA TRP A 51 6.45 15.62 -12.78
C TRP A 51 5.56 14.94 -13.81
N TYR A 52 5.95 13.75 -14.32
CA TYR A 52 5.18 12.99 -15.30
C TYR A 52 3.88 12.40 -14.73
N SER A 53 3.82 12.20 -13.40
CA SER A 53 2.65 11.66 -12.71
C SER A 53 1.65 12.73 -12.27
N LYS A 54 1.96 14.01 -12.50
CA LYS A 54 1.25 15.16 -11.92
C LYS A 54 -0.18 15.36 -12.43
N GLY A 55 -0.59 14.67 -13.50
CA GLY A 55 -1.97 14.62 -13.99
C GLY A 55 -2.69 13.29 -13.75
N HIS A 56 -1.99 12.26 -13.23
CA HIS A 56 -2.57 10.92 -13.03
C HIS A 56 -3.15 10.71 -11.63
N LYS A 57 -2.95 11.65 -10.69
CA LYS A 57 -3.54 11.54 -9.35
C LYS A 57 -5.08 11.50 -9.39
N ASP A 58 -5.69 12.32 -10.24
CA ASP A 58 -7.14 12.31 -10.43
C ASP A 58 -7.65 10.98 -11.01
N ASP A 59 -6.85 10.33 -11.87
CA ASP A 59 -7.17 9.01 -12.42
C ASP A 59 -6.96 7.89 -11.40
N THR A 60 -5.91 8.02 -10.58
CA THR A 60 -5.59 7.06 -9.52
C THR A 60 -6.64 7.09 -8.41
N ASP A 61 -7.12 8.27 -8.02
CA ASP A 61 -8.21 8.43 -7.04
C ASP A 61 -9.53 7.89 -7.59
N LYS A 62 -9.82 8.09 -8.89
CA LYS A 62 -10.98 7.47 -9.55
C LYS A 62 -10.87 5.95 -9.59
N ASP A 63 -9.69 5.41 -9.88
CA ASP A 63 -9.45 3.96 -9.88
C ASP A 63 -9.54 3.37 -8.46
N GLN A 64 -9.07 4.08 -7.45
CA GLN A 64 -9.24 3.67 -6.05
C GLN A 64 -10.70 3.72 -5.61
N ALA A 65 -11.47 4.72 -6.05
CA ALA A 65 -12.90 4.80 -5.79
C ALA A 65 -13.65 3.62 -6.43
N LYS A 66 -13.39 3.33 -7.72
CA LYS A 66 -13.96 2.18 -8.43
C LYS A 66 -13.64 0.85 -7.75
N ARG A 67 -12.39 0.62 -7.34
CA ARG A 67 -12.01 -0.60 -6.60
C ARG A 67 -12.77 -0.74 -5.28
N LYS A 68 -13.03 0.36 -4.57
CA LYS A 68 -13.82 0.34 -3.33
C LYS A 68 -15.28 0.00 -3.61
N GLU A 69 -15.86 0.55 -4.68
CA GLU A 69 -17.24 0.24 -5.10
C GLU A 69 -17.40 -1.25 -5.47
N GLU A 70 -16.46 -1.80 -6.25
CA GLU A 70 -16.44 -3.23 -6.59
C GLU A 70 -16.37 -4.12 -5.34
N LEU A 71 -15.50 -3.78 -4.38
CA LEU A 71 -15.39 -4.51 -3.11
C LEU A 71 -16.68 -4.44 -2.28
N LEU A 72 -17.35 -3.29 -2.26
CA LEU A 72 -18.63 -3.14 -1.55
C LEU A 72 -19.72 -3.98 -2.19
N ALA A 73 -19.79 -4.01 -3.53
CA ALA A 73 -20.77 -4.83 -4.26
C ALA A 73 -20.57 -6.34 -3.98
N ILE A 74 -19.32 -6.81 -3.99
CA ILE A 74 -18.98 -8.19 -3.64
C ILE A 74 -19.42 -8.50 -2.20
N LYS A 75 -19.09 -7.61 -1.25
CA LYS A 75 -19.43 -7.80 0.16
C LYS A 75 -20.94 -7.83 0.41
N MET A 76 -21.71 -7.03 -0.32
CA MET A 76 -23.18 -7.06 -0.25
C MET A 76 -23.74 -8.38 -0.80
N ALA A 77 -23.25 -8.84 -1.94
CA ALA A 77 -23.69 -10.12 -2.53
C ALA A 77 -23.34 -11.31 -1.62
N GLU A 78 -22.16 -11.29 -1.00
CA GLU A 78 -21.77 -12.29 0.01
C GLU A 78 -22.69 -12.25 1.24
N GLN A 79 -23.06 -11.07 1.72
CA GLN A 79 -23.94 -10.91 2.86
C GLN A 79 -25.38 -11.36 2.55
N GLU A 80 -25.88 -11.11 1.34
CA GLU A 80 -27.17 -11.63 0.88
C GLU A 80 -27.18 -13.15 0.77
N ALA A 81 -26.13 -13.75 0.19
CA ALA A 81 -25.99 -15.20 0.11
C ALA A 81 -25.90 -15.84 1.51
N MET A 82 -25.17 -15.21 2.44
CA MET A 82 -25.07 -15.66 3.83
C MET A 82 -26.42 -15.55 4.56
N ASN A 83 -27.17 -14.46 4.34
CA ASN A 83 -28.50 -14.27 4.90
C ASN A 83 -29.50 -15.29 4.34
N GLN A 84 -29.43 -15.63 3.05
CA GLN A 84 -30.26 -16.68 2.46
C GLN A 84 -29.94 -18.04 3.09
N LEU A 85 -28.66 -18.36 3.30
CA LEU A 85 -28.25 -19.59 3.97
C LEU A 85 -28.71 -19.66 5.43
N LEU A 86 -28.61 -18.53 6.16
CA LEU A 86 -29.05 -18.40 7.55
C LEU A 86 -30.57 -18.37 7.72
N ALA A 87 -31.31 -17.91 6.70
CA ALA A 87 -32.76 -17.78 6.73
C ALA A 87 -33.52 -19.07 6.35
N HIS A 88 -32.84 -20.22 6.32
CA HIS A 88 -33.51 -21.51 6.25
C HIS A 88 -33.75 -22.06 7.68
N PRO A 89 -34.98 -21.95 8.23
CA PRO A 89 -35.41 -22.87 9.26
C PRO A 89 -35.52 -24.27 8.64
N THR A 90 -35.00 -25.25 9.37
CA THR A 90 -35.20 -26.70 9.13
C THR A 90 -36.67 -27.06 8.99
#